data_AF-N1X256-F1
#
_entry.id   AF-N1X256-F1
#
_cell.length_a   1.000
_cell.length_b   1.000
_cell.length_c   1.000
_cell.angle_alpha   90.00
_cell.angle_beta   90.00
_cell.angle_gamma   90.00
#
_symmetry.space_group_name_H-M   'P 1'
#
loop_
_entity.id
_entity.type
_entity.pdbx_description
1 polymer ?
#
loop_
_entity_poly.entity_id
_entity_poly.type
_entity_poly.pdbx_seq_one_letter_code
_entity_poly.pdbx_strand_id
1 'polypeptide(L)'
;MEPLEGQRKSYQDIMRKSIEYAENLEYILLFNQKKSHFSQKKVLQFDNSYMKDVHESTVKSFTNFYDEIFLLIEEDSLIFKRNFFNINYQVKRDNYDFDWEIENDTKTILNLKAYMANGKYHDLITDKSIDIEAWFIPSIPIKTGPDIFSGLPGLIVEVHLPKVIIKAIKIDEVTNDSIKLPDQEVLMNYSEYKSLIMRLNKKVKEF
;
A
#
# COMPACT_ATOMS: atom_id res chain seq x y z
N MET A 1 13.37 32.77 7.75
CA MET A 1 12.52 32.87 8.95
C MET A 1 12.59 31.53 9.66
N GLU A 2 13.19 31.48 10.84
CA GLU A 2 13.10 30.28 11.69
C GLU A 2 11.66 30.11 12.17
N PRO A 3 11.10 28.88 12.19
CA PRO A 3 9.79 28.64 12.76
C PRO A 3 9.78 28.98 14.25
N LEU A 4 8.80 29.77 14.69
CA LEU A 4 8.58 30.09 16.11
C LEU A 4 8.47 28.78 16.92
N GLU A 5 9.21 28.70 18.02
CA GLU A 5 9.45 27.47 18.81
C GLU A 5 8.17 26.68 19.19
N GLY A 6 7.03 27.35 19.34
CA GLY A 6 5.72 26.73 19.56
C GLY A 6 5.18 25.90 18.38
N GLN A 7 5.45 26.32 17.14
CA GLN A 7 5.08 25.56 15.92
C GLN A 7 5.93 24.29 15.79
N ARG A 8 7.20 24.34 16.20
CA ARG A 8 8.11 23.19 16.18
C ARG A 8 7.68 22.11 17.18
N LYS A 9 7.28 22.49 18.39
CA LYS A 9 6.73 21.56 19.40
C LYS A 9 5.44 20.88 18.91
N SER A 10 4.51 21.64 18.32
CA SER A 10 3.26 21.10 17.77
C SER A 10 3.48 20.09 16.64
N TYR A 11 4.44 20.34 15.74
CA TYR A 11 4.76 19.40 14.66
C TYR A 11 5.36 18.08 15.18
N GLN A 12 6.29 18.16 16.15
CA GLN A 12 6.88 16.98 16.77
C GLN A 12 5.83 16.11 17.46
N ASP A 13 4.87 16.72 18.15
CA ASP A 13 3.77 16.01 18.80
C ASP A 13 2.84 15.32 17.78
N ILE A 14 2.52 15.99 16.68
CA ILE A 14 1.73 15.38 15.59
C ILE A 14 2.49 14.16 15.03
N MET A 15 3.78 14.31 14.73
CA MET A 15 4.59 13.23 14.19
C MET A 15 4.70 12.03 15.14
N ARG A 16 4.96 12.28 16.43
CA ARG A 16 5.02 11.22 17.45
C ARG A 16 3.71 10.42 17.51
N LYS A 17 2.57 11.11 17.62
CA LYS A 17 1.26 10.46 17.65
C LYS A 17 0.92 9.73 16.34
N SER A 18 1.36 10.25 15.20
CA SER A 18 1.20 9.55 13.91
C SER A 18 2.03 8.26 13.84
N ILE A 19 3.22 8.23 14.45
CA ILE A 19 4.03 7.01 14.57
C ILE A 19 3.33 5.98 15.47
N GLU A 20 2.87 6.40 16.64
CA GLU A 20 2.08 5.55 17.55
C GLU A 20 0.82 5.00 16.86
N TYR A 21 0.15 5.81 16.05
CA TYR A 21 -0.98 5.37 15.23
C TYR A 21 -0.55 4.32 14.19
N ALA A 22 0.57 4.54 13.48
CA ALA A 22 1.09 3.60 12.48
C ALA A 22 1.45 2.23 13.06
N GLU A 23 2.01 2.17 14.27
CA GLU A 23 2.36 0.93 14.96
C GLU A 23 1.14 0.05 15.29
N ASN A 24 -0.04 0.66 15.42
CA ASN A 24 -1.30 -0.02 15.70
C ASN A 24 -2.15 -0.25 14.44
N LEU A 25 -1.65 0.11 13.26
CA LEU A 25 -2.35 -0.17 12.00
C LEU A 25 -2.17 -1.62 11.59
N GLU A 26 -3.29 -2.29 11.43
CA GLU A 26 -3.34 -3.63 10.86
C GLU A 26 -3.92 -3.60 9.45
N TYR A 27 -3.35 -4.42 8.57
CA TYR A 27 -3.83 -4.66 7.22
C TYR A 27 -4.15 -6.14 7.05
N ILE A 28 -5.08 -6.44 6.15
CA ILE A 28 -5.46 -7.81 5.78
C ILE A 28 -5.16 -7.99 4.30
N LEU A 29 -4.46 -9.08 3.98
CA LEU A 29 -4.27 -9.57 2.63
C LEU A 29 -4.99 -10.92 2.49
N LEU A 30 -6.15 -10.92 1.85
CA LEU A 30 -6.84 -12.14 1.46
C LEU A 30 -6.36 -12.56 0.08
N PHE A 31 -6.02 -13.83 -0.13
CA PHE A 31 -5.53 -14.28 -1.43
C PHE A 31 -5.91 -15.72 -1.74
N ASN A 32 -5.94 -16.02 -3.03
CA ASN A 32 -5.95 -17.36 -3.59
C ASN A 32 -5.11 -17.36 -4.87
N GLN A 33 -5.14 -18.47 -5.61
CA GLN A 33 -4.35 -18.63 -6.84
C GLN A 33 -4.69 -17.63 -7.96
N LYS A 34 -5.89 -17.04 -7.93
CA LYS A 34 -6.39 -16.18 -9.02
C LYS A 34 -6.35 -14.70 -8.70
N LYS A 35 -6.54 -14.35 -7.43
CA LYS A 35 -6.67 -12.95 -7.01
C LYS A 35 -6.32 -12.75 -5.55
N SER A 36 -6.03 -11.51 -5.20
CA SER A 36 -5.87 -11.07 -3.81
C SER A 36 -6.58 -9.74 -3.55
N HIS A 37 -6.89 -9.48 -2.28
CA HIS A 37 -7.47 -8.24 -1.79
C HIS A 37 -6.69 -7.76 -0.57
N PHE A 38 -6.06 -6.59 -0.70
CA PHE A 38 -5.37 -5.90 0.36
C PHE A 38 -6.21 -4.73 0.84
N SER A 39 -6.41 -4.61 2.16
CA SER A 39 -7.11 -3.47 2.76
C SER A 39 -6.70 -3.27 4.21
N GLN A 40 -6.85 -2.04 4.71
CA GLN A 40 -6.67 -1.76 6.13
C GLN A 40 -7.80 -2.45 6.93
N LYS A 41 -7.43 -3.16 8.00
CA LYS A 41 -8.40 -3.74 8.92
C LYS A 41 -9.20 -2.62 9.57
N LYS A 42 -10.52 -2.63 9.37
CA LYS A 42 -11.42 -1.69 10.04
C LYS A 42 -11.49 -2.06 11.52
N VAL A 43 -10.69 -1.39 12.34
CA VAL A 43 -10.87 -1.44 13.80
C VAL A 43 -12.06 -0.55 14.13
N LEU A 44 -13.15 -1.16 14.63
CA LEU A 44 -14.23 -0.42 15.26
C LEU A 44 -13.65 0.23 16.52
N GLN A 45 -13.45 1.55 16.44
CA GLN A 45 -13.07 2.46 17.51
C GLN A 45 -11.61 2.42 17.97
N PHE A 46 -10.90 3.52 17.72
CA PHE A 46 -10.11 4.18 18.75
C PHE A 46 -10.29 5.70 18.65
N ASP A 47 -10.63 6.26 19.79
CA ASP A 47 -10.76 7.65 20.24
C ASP A 47 -11.32 8.73 19.30
N ASN A 48 -12.27 9.45 19.89
CA ASN A 48 -12.91 10.68 19.42
C ASN A 48 -11.90 11.86 19.40
N SER A 49 -10.76 11.65 18.75
CA SER A 49 -9.69 12.61 18.62
C SER A 49 -9.97 13.49 17.40
N TYR A 50 -10.05 14.81 17.66
CA TYR A 50 -10.14 15.87 16.64
C TYR A 50 -9.07 15.76 15.53
N MET A 51 -8.00 14.98 15.73
CA MET A 51 -6.85 14.88 14.83
C MET A 51 -6.69 13.51 14.16
N LYS A 52 -7.69 12.61 14.27
CA LYS A 52 -7.61 11.28 13.64
C LYS A 52 -7.29 11.36 12.15
N ASP A 53 -7.99 12.21 11.40
CA ASP A 53 -7.78 12.39 9.96
C ASP A 53 -6.36 12.89 9.64
N VAL A 54 -5.79 13.72 10.52
CA VAL A 54 -4.42 14.23 10.37
C VAL A 54 -3.40 13.11 10.55
N HIS A 55 -3.58 12.26 11.57
CA HIS A 55 -2.70 11.11 11.80
C HIS A 55 -2.82 10.09 10.67
N GLU A 56 -4.05 9.77 10.24
CA GLU A 56 -4.29 8.88 9.09
C GLU A 56 -3.65 9.41 7.81
N SER A 57 -3.83 10.69 7.51
CA SER A 57 -3.21 11.33 6.35
C SER A 57 -1.68 11.29 6.44
N THR A 58 -1.12 11.56 7.62
CA THR A 58 0.32 11.51 7.86
C THR A 58 0.86 10.10 7.62
N VAL A 59 0.22 9.06 8.15
CA VAL A 59 0.66 7.67 7.97
C VAL A 59 0.49 7.19 6.53
N LYS A 60 -0.62 7.54 5.87
CA LYS A 60 -0.78 7.29 4.42
C LYS A 60 0.32 7.96 3.60
N SER A 61 0.88 9.09 4.04
CA SER A 61 2.02 9.73 3.36
C SER A 61 3.36 8.98 3.52
N PHE A 62 3.43 8.04 4.47
CA PHE A 62 4.62 7.20 4.66
C PHE A 62 4.60 5.99 3.74
N THR A 63 3.43 5.41 3.50
CA THR A 63 3.25 4.21 2.67
C THR A 63 2.86 4.51 1.23
N ASN A 64 2.08 5.57 1.02
CA ASN A 64 1.33 5.85 -0.22
C ASN A 64 0.41 4.69 -0.65
N PHE A 65 -0.01 3.84 0.30
CA PHE A 65 -0.92 2.74 0.03
C PHE A 65 -2.27 3.24 -0.44
N TYR A 66 -2.90 2.41 -1.26
CA TYR A 66 -4.28 2.60 -1.65
C TYR A 66 -5.21 2.18 -0.49
N ASP A 67 -6.46 2.64 -0.52
CA ASP A 67 -7.43 2.29 0.52
C ASP A 67 -7.80 0.81 0.43
N GLU A 68 -7.94 0.31 -0.80
CA GLU A 68 -8.08 -1.10 -1.13
C GLU A 68 -7.37 -1.41 -2.45
N ILE A 69 -6.82 -2.62 -2.58
CA ILE A 69 -6.33 -3.16 -3.84
C ILE A 69 -6.87 -4.55 -4.07
N PHE A 70 -7.31 -4.81 -5.30
CA PHE A 70 -7.60 -6.12 -5.82
C PHE A 70 -6.60 -6.45 -6.92
N LEU A 71 -5.72 -7.42 -6.70
CA LEU A 71 -4.83 -7.94 -7.73
C LEU A 71 -5.51 -9.11 -8.44
N LEU A 72 -5.55 -9.09 -9.76
CA LEU A 72 -6.07 -10.14 -10.64
C LEU A 72 -4.89 -10.84 -11.29
N ILE A 73 -4.41 -11.91 -10.67
CA ILE A 73 -3.14 -12.59 -11.01
C ILE A 73 -3.18 -13.16 -12.43
N GLU A 74 -4.29 -13.77 -12.83
CA GLU A 74 -4.47 -14.35 -14.18
C GLU A 74 -4.60 -13.28 -15.27
N GLU A 75 -5.10 -12.08 -14.92
CA GLU A 75 -5.29 -10.96 -15.87
C GLU A 75 -4.08 -10.03 -15.94
N ASP A 76 -3.07 -10.24 -15.09
CA ASP A 76 -1.94 -9.32 -14.86
C ASP A 76 -2.39 -7.85 -14.73
N SER A 77 -3.45 -7.65 -13.94
CA SER A 77 -4.05 -6.33 -13.72
C SER A 77 -4.46 -6.16 -12.28
N LEU A 78 -4.71 -4.92 -11.89
CA LEU A 78 -5.21 -4.59 -10.56
C LEU A 78 -6.30 -3.54 -10.60
N ILE A 79 -7.10 -3.52 -9.55
CA ILE A 79 -8.08 -2.50 -9.26
C ILE A 79 -7.70 -1.88 -7.92
N PHE A 80 -7.51 -0.57 -7.87
CA PHE A 80 -7.28 0.13 -6.62
C PHE A 80 -8.43 1.08 -6.29
N LYS A 81 -8.66 1.32 -5.00
CA LYS A 81 -9.53 2.38 -4.49
C LYS A 81 -8.71 3.45 -3.80
N ARG A 82 -9.05 4.71 -4.05
CA ARG A 82 -8.41 5.85 -3.39
C ARG A 82 -9.39 6.98 -3.16
N ASN A 83 -9.45 7.48 -1.94
CA ASN A 83 -10.08 8.75 -1.65
C ASN A 83 -9.13 9.91 -1.98
N PHE A 84 -9.60 10.85 -2.78
CA PHE A 84 -8.89 12.08 -3.09
C PHE A 84 -9.88 13.23 -3.23
N PHE A 85 -9.65 14.35 -2.53
CA PHE A 85 -10.61 15.47 -2.43
C PHE A 85 -12.04 15.04 -2.07
N ASN A 86 -12.20 14.13 -1.10
CA ASN A 86 -13.48 13.55 -0.67
C ASN A 86 -14.26 12.80 -1.77
N ILE A 87 -13.61 12.48 -2.88
CA ILE A 87 -14.16 11.64 -3.95
C ILE A 87 -13.45 10.29 -3.89
N ASN A 88 -14.24 9.22 -3.84
CA ASN A 88 -13.72 7.86 -3.92
C ASN A 88 -13.55 7.48 -5.38
N TYR A 89 -12.32 7.19 -5.77
CA TYR A 89 -11.98 6.67 -7.10
C TYR A 89 -11.79 5.17 -7.02
N GLN A 90 -12.25 4.48 -8.07
CA GLN A 90 -11.98 3.06 -8.30
C GLN A 90 -11.42 2.91 -9.70
N VAL A 91 -10.20 2.40 -9.78
CA VAL A 91 -9.41 2.49 -11.02
C VAL A 91 -8.86 1.13 -11.37
N LYS A 92 -9.12 0.68 -12.61
CA LYS A 92 -8.47 -0.52 -13.18
C LYS A 92 -7.23 -0.11 -13.96
N ARG A 93 -6.15 -0.89 -13.82
CA ARG A 93 -4.90 -0.74 -14.55
C ARG A 93 -4.19 -2.07 -14.74
N ASP A 94 -3.25 -2.11 -15.67
CA ASP A 94 -2.28 -3.20 -15.76
C ASP A 94 -1.42 -3.23 -14.50
N ASN A 95 -0.88 -4.40 -14.16
CA ASN A 95 -0.06 -4.56 -12.97
C ASN A 95 1.19 -3.67 -13.00
N TYR A 96 1.85 -3.54 -11.85
CA TYR A 96 3.15 -2.89 -11.76
C TYR A 96 4.24 -3.88 -12.16
N ASP A 97 5.20 -3.40 -12.95
CA ASP A 97 6.47 -4.08 -13.17
C ASP A 97 7.50 -3.50 -12.20
N PHE A 98 8.16 -4.40 -11.46
CA PHE A 98 9.07 -4.08 -10.37
C PHE A 98 10.53 -4.46 -10.67
N ASP A 99 10.84 -4.98 -11.86
CA ASP A 99 12.21 -5.35 -12.26
C ASP A 99 12.96 -6.11 -11.13
N TRP A 100 12.33 -7.12 -10.54
CA TRP A 100 12.84 -7.78 -9.34
C TRP A 100 14.19 -8.49 -9.56
N GLU A 101 15.16 -8.20 -8.70
CA GLU A 101 16.43 -8.88 -8.56
C GLU A 101 16.43 -9.69 -7.26
N ILE A 102 16.37 -11.03 -7.38
CA ILE A 102 16.36 -11.94 -6.23
C ILE A 102 17.79 -12.12 -5.73
N GLU A 103 17.98 -11.93 -4.43
CA GLU A 103 19.27 -12.00 -3.76
C GLU A 103 19.47 -13.34 -3.03
N ASN A 104 20.70 -13.59 -2.59
CA ASN A 104 21.04 -14.80 -1.83
C ASN A 104 20.73 -14.71 -0.33
N ASP A 105 20.41 -13.50 0.15
CA ASP A 105 20.07 -13.25 1.53
C ASP A 105 18.79 -13.95 1.95
N THR A 106 18.84 -14.62 3.10
CA THR A 106 17.72 -15.39 3.63
C THR A 106 17.53 -15.13 5.12
N LYS A 107 16.27 -15.16 5.56
CA LYS A 107 15.91 -15.11 6.98
C LYS A 107 14.64 -15.92 7.25
N THR A 108 14.36 -16.17 8.51
CA THR A 108 13.12 -16.84 8.92
C THR A 108 12.07 -15.80 9.27
N ILE A 109 10.92 -15.84 8.58
CA ILE A 109 9.73 -15.02 8.86
C ILE A 109 8.56 -15.98 9.07
N LEU A 110 7.84 -15.87 10.19
CA LEU A 110 6.71 -16.75 10.52
C LEU A 110 7.06 -18.25 10.43
N ASN A 111 8.26 -18.63 10.88
CA ASN A 111 8.82 -19.99 10.81
C ASN A 111 9.03 -20.54 9.39
N LEU A 112 8.97 -19.70 8.37
CA LEU A 112 9.19 -20.04 6.98
C LEU A 112 10.43 -19.35 6.45
N LYS A 113 11.14 -20.01 5.53
CA LYS A 113 12.33 -19.44 4.90
C LYS A 113 11.90 -18.37 3.89
N ALA A 114 12.34 -17.14 4.13
CA ALA A 114 12.16 -16.01 3.23
C ALA A 114 13.47 -15.66 2.52
N TYR A 115 13.35 -15.13 1.32
CA TYR A 115 14.44 -14.63 0.48
C TYR A 115 14.26 -13.14 0.25
N MET A 116 15.37 -12.43 0.16
CA MET A 116 15.37 -11.00 -0.16
C MET A 116 15.29 -10.80 -1.67
N ALA A 117 14.65 -9.71 -2.08
CA ALA A 117 14.71 -9.20 -3.44
C ALA A 117 14.73 -7.67 -3.42
N ASN A 118 15.54 -7.09 -4.30
CA ASN A 118 15.52 -5.68 -4.62
C ASN A 118 14.64 -5.47 -5.83
N GLY A 119 13.82 -4.43 -5.83
CA GLY A 119 12.95 -4.09 -6.95
C GLY A 119 12.91 -2.60 -7.16
N LYS A 120 12.42 -2.22 -8.33
CA LYS A 120 12.23 -0.84 -8.73
C LYS A 120 11.01 -0.73 -9.61
N TYR A 121 10.13 0.20 -9.31
CA TYR A 121 9.00 0.50 -10.19
C TYR A 121 8.92 1.98 -10.49
N HIS A 122 8.28 2.29 -11.61
CA HIS A 122 8.04 3.65 -12.05
C HIS A 122 6.59 4.09 -11.77
N ASP A 123 6.42 5.11 -10.94
CA ASP A 123 5.13 5.73 -10.69
C ASP A 123 4.80 6.72 -11.81
N LEU A 124 3.90 6.32 -12.70
CA LEU A 124 3.49 7.09 -13.87
C LEU A 124 2.74 8.40 -13.55
N ILE A 125 2.27 8.61 -12.31
CA ILE A 125 1.63 9.87 -11.88
C ILE A 125 2.67 10.86 -11.41
N THR A 126 3.64 10.41 -10.62
CA THR A 126 4.70 11.27 -10.06
C THR A 126 5.93 11.37 -10.95
N ASP A 127 6.03 10.51 -11.98
CA ASP A 127 7.18 10.36 -12.87
C ASP A 127 8.48 10.05 -12.11
N LYS A 128 8.35 9.23 -11.05
CA LYS A 128 9.46 8.85 -10.17
C LYS A 128 9.69 7.36 -10.20
N SER A 129 10.95 6.98 -10.17
CA SER A 129 11.33 5.61 -9.87
C SER A 129 11.46 5.43 -8.37
N ILE A 130 10.97 4.32 -7.85
CA ILE A 130 10.97 4.00 -6.43
C ILE A 130 11.65 2.65 -6.26
N ASP A 131 12.77 2.65 -5.55
CA ASP A 131 13.49 1.44 -5.16
C ASP A 131 12.83 0.83 -3.91
N ILE A 132 12.77 -0.49 -3.86
CA ILE A 132 12.12 -1.25 -2.81
C ILE A 132 12.92 -2.50 -2.46
N GLU A 133 13.06 -2.80 -1.17
CA GLU A 133 13.49 -4.11 -0.71
C GLU A 133 12.26 -4.89 -0.23
N ALA A 134 12.15 -6.15 -0.64
CA ALA A 134 11.08 -7.05 -0.25
C ALA A 134 11.62 -8.40 0.22
N TRP A 135 10.89 -9.04 1.12
CA TRP A 135 11.15 -10.41 1.57
C TRP A 135 9.95 -11.28 1.24
N PHE A 136 10.19 -12.39 0.55
CA PHE A 136 9.15 -13.29 0.06
C PHE A 136 9.38 -14.74 0.46
N ILE A 137 8.29 -15.50 0.58
CA ILE A 137 8.28 -16.91 0.99
C ILE A 137 7.91 -17.79 -0.22
N PRO A 138 8.87 -18.52 -0.82
CA PRO A 138 8.62 -19.37 -1.99
C PRO A 138 7.71 -20.58 -1.70
N SER A 139 7.66 -21.04 -0.45
CA SER A 139 6.82 -22.18 -0.06
C SER A 139 5.32 -21.86 -0.11
N ILE A 140 4.95 -20.58 -0.25
CA ILE A 140 3.59 -20.13 -0.57
C ILE A 140 3.66 -19.53 -1.98
N PRO A 141 3.50 -20.34 -3.05
CA PRO A 141 3.84 -19.96 -4.42
C PRO A 141 2.76 -19.09 -5.08
N ILE A 142 2.41 -17.96 -4.45
CA ILE A 142 1.42 -17.01 -4.94
C ILE A 142 2.10 -15.65 -5.10
N LYS A 143 2.03 -15.09 -6.30
CA LYS A 143 2.74 -13.86 -6.69
C LYS A 143 2.02 -12.60 -6.21
N THR A 144 1.81 -12.48 -4.90
CA THR A 144 1.13 -11.32 -4.29
C THR A 144 1.85 -10.86 -3.02
N GLY A 145 1.39 -9.73 -2.48
CA GLY A 145 1.97 -9.07 -1.33
C GLY A 145 1.10 -7.92 -0.82
N PRO A 146 1.62 -7.14 0.15
CA PRO A 146 0.96 -5.93 0.62
C PRO A 146 0.78 -4.93 -0.52
N ASP A 147 -0.36 -4.24 -0.55
CA ASP A 147 -0.67 -3.19 -1.53
C ASP A 147 -0.31 -3.61 -2.97
N ILE A 148 0.49 -2.82 -3.69
CA ILE A 148 0.85 -3.08 -5.09
C ILE A 148 1.96 -4.13 -5.27
N PHE A 149 2.67 -4.51 -4.21
CA PHE A 149 3.89 -5.32 -4.31
C PHE A 149 3.52 -6.76 -4.66
N SER A 150 3.92 -7.18 -5.86
CA SER A 150 3.58 -8.49 -6.42
C SER A 150 4.65 -8.96 -7.41
N GLY A 151 4.49 -10.15 -7.99
CA GLY A 151 5.35 -10.63 -9.08
C GLY A 151 6.53 -11.53 -8.68
N LEU A 152 6.96 -11.52 -7.41
CA LEU A 152 7.98 -12.46 -6.91
C LEU A 152 7.44 -13.92 -6.89
N PRO A 153 8.32 -14.94 -7.02
CA PRO A 153 7.93 -16.36 -7.03
C PRO A 153 7.62 -16.88 -5.62
N GLY A 154 6.71 -16.21 -4.92
CA GLY A 154 6.25 -16.52 -3.58
C GLY A 154 5.55 -15.33 -2.94
N LEU A 155 4.89 -15.57 -1.80
CA LEU A 155 4.17 -14.53 -1.06
C LEU A 155 5.16 -13.51 -0.49
N ILE A 156 5.00 -12.24 -0.84
CA ILE A 156 5.73 -11.14 -0.21
C ILE A 156 5.13 -10.90 1.17
N VAL A 157 5.97 -10.94 2.20
CA VAL A 157 5.55 -10.86 3.61
C VAL A 157 6.18 -9.70 4.36
N GLU A 158 7.21 -9.07 3.80
CA GLU A 158 7.81 -7.87 4.37
C GLU A 158 8.32 -6.96 3.26
N VAL A 159 8.08 -5.66 3.42
CA VAL A 159 8.39 -4.63 2.42
C VAL A 159 9.00 -3.43 3.13
N HIS A 160 10.16 -2.98 2.67
CA HIS A 160 10.91 -1.86 3.24
C HIS A 160 10.76 -0.64 2.35
N LEU A 161 9.88 0.27 2.76
CA LEU A 161 9.70 1.56 2.12
C LEU A 161 10.64 2.60 2.77
N PRO A 162 10.93 3.72 2.08
CA PRO A 162 11.85 4.75 2.60
C PRO A 162 11.54 5.29 4.00
N LYS A 163 10.27 5.20 4.44
CA LYS A 163 9.80 5.74 5.73
C LYS A 163 9.24 4.69 6.68
N VAL A 164 8.96 3.48 6.22
CA VAL A 164 8.19 2.49 6.98
C VAL A 164 8.50 1.08 6.50
N ILE A 165 8.51 0.13 7.43
CA ILE A 165 8.61 -1.29 7.11
C ILE A 165 7.25 -1.92 7.41
N ILE A 166 6.71 -2.63 6.42
CA ILE A 166 5.47 -3.41 6.57
C ILE A 166 5.85 -4.87 6.73
N LYS A 167 5.27 -5.56 7.74
CA LYS A 167 5.57 -6.96 8.06
C LYS A 167 4.29 -7.76 8.27
N ALA A 168 4.24 -8.97 7.72
CA ALA A 168 3.22 -9.94 8.04
C ALA A 168 3.45 -10.45 9.47
N ILE A 169 2.40 -10.37 10.30
CA ILE A 169 2.43 -10.84 11.69
C ILE A 169 1.82 -12.23 11.86
N LYS A 170 0.98 -12.65 10.90
CA LYS A 170 0.25 -13.92 10.93
C LYS A 170 -0.18 -14.32 9.52
N ILE A 171 -0.23 -15.62 9.25
CA ILE A 171 -0.82 -16.21 8.05
C ILE A 171 -1.70 -17.36 8.52
N ASP A 172 -2.97 -17.34 8.11
CA ASP A 172 -3.94 -18.41 8.40
C ASP A 172 -4.66 -18.82 7.12
N GLU A 173 -5.10 -20.07 7.07
CA GLU A 173 -6.01 -20.55 6.04
C GLU A 173 -7.46 -20.17 6.40
N VAL A 174 -8.21 -19.67 5.43
CA VAL A 174 -9.62 -19.29 5.58
C VAL A 174 -10.48 -20.04 4.57
N THR A 175 -11.59 -20.63 5.02
CA THR A 175 -12.43 -21.52 4.20
C THR A 175 -13.66 -20.85 3.60
N ASN A 176 -14.00 -19.62 4.01
CA ASN A 176 -15.28 -18.98 3.66
C ASN A 176 -15.18 -17.53 3.16
N ASP A 177 -13.97 -16.96 3.05
CA ASP A 177 -13.79 -15.59 2.57
C ASP A 177 -13.64 -15.57 1.05
N SER A 178 -14.75 -15.27 0.38
CA SER A 178 -14.74 -14.99 -1.05
C SER A 178 -14.32 -13.55 -1.30
N ILE A 179 -13.23 -13.36 -2.06
CA ILE A 179 -12.81 -12.02 -2.52
C ILE A 179 -13.84 -11.50 -3.51
N LYS A 180 -14.64 -10.52 -3.09
CA LYS A 180 -15.63 -9.85 -3.95
C LYS A 180 -14.97 -8.68 -4.65
N LEU A 181 -14.96 -8.73 -5.98
CA LEU A 181 -14.49 -7.61 -6.79
C LEU A 181 -15.52 -6.48 -6.75
N PRO A 182 -15.08 -5.23 -6.91
CA PRO A 182 -16.00 -4.12 -6.95
C PRO A 182 -16.74 -4.02 -8.29
N ASP A 183 -17.85 -3.28 -8.32
CA ASP A 183 -18.72 -3.16 -9.49
C ASP A 183 -18.01 -2.51 -10.69
N GLN A 184 -18.18 -3.10 -11.87
CA GLN A 184 -17.51 -2.66 -13.10
C GLN A 184 -18.00 -1.30 -13.60
N GLU A 185 -19.25 -0.94 -13.34
CA GLU A 185 -19.86 0.33 -13.79
C GLU A 185 -19.20 1.57 -13.16
N VAL A 186 -18.50 1.40 -12.04
CA VAL A 186 -17.82 2.49 -11.32
C VAL A 186 -16.31 2.55 -11.67
N LEU A 187 -15.82 1.62 -12.49
CA LEU A 187 -14.40 1.54 -12.85
C LEU A 187 -14.00 2.62 -13.86
N MET A 188 -13.09 3.49 -13.45
CA MET A 188 -12.34 4.37 -14.34
C MET A 188 -11.09 3.64 -14.85
N ASN A 189 -10.64 3.93 -16.07
CA ASN A 189 -9.34 3.44 -16.52
C ASN A 189 -8.19 4.31 -16.00
N TYR A 190 -6.98 3.75 -15.94
CA TYR A 190 -5.82 4.45 -15.40
C TYR A 190 -5.45 5.75 -16.13
N SER A 191 -5.64 5.81 -17.45
CA SER A 191 -5.27 6.98 -18.25
C SER A 191 -6.14 8.20 -17.91
N GLU A 192 -7.45 7.96 -17.75
CA GLU A 192 -8.40 8.97 -17.27
C GLU A 192 -8.05 9.44 -15.87
N TYR A 193 -7.76 8.49 -14.97
CA TYR A 193 -7.36 8.79 -13.60
C TYR A 193 -6.08 9.64 -13.55
N LYS A 194 -5.04 9.24 -14.28
CA LYS A 194 -3.77 9.98 -14.39
C LYS A 194 -4.00 11.41 -14.88
N SER A 195 -4.78 11.57 -15.95
CA SER A 195 -5.10 12.89 -16.52
C SER A 195 -5.86 13.78 -15.53
N LEU A 196 -6.79 13.20 -14.78
CA LEU A 196 -7.53 13.89 -13.72
C LEU A 196 -6.60 14.38 -12.61
N ILE A 197 -5.75 13.51 -12.07
CA ILE A 197 -4.83 13.84 -10.98
C ILE A 197 -3.81 14.90 -11.43
N MET A 198 -3.25 14.77 -12.63
CA MET A 198 -2.33 15.77 -13.21
C MET A 198 -2.98 17.15 -13.30
N ARG A 199 -4.24 17.22 -13.75
CA ARG A 199 -4.99 18.48 -13.84
C ARG A 199 -5.27 19.08 -12.47
N LEU A 200 -5.63 18.27 -11.48
CA LEU A 200 -5.88 18.75 -10.11
C LEU A 200 -4.60 19.28 -9.47
N ASN A 201 -3.48 18.58 -9.62
CA ASN A 201 -2.19 19.01 -9.09
C ASN A 201 -1.70 20.32 -9.71
N LYS A 202 -1.94 20.54 -11.01
CA LYS A 202 -1.62 21.82 -11.66
C LYS A 202 -2.40 22.98 -11.04
N LYS A 203 -3.72 22.81 -10.85
CA LYS A 203 -4.56 23.85 -10.24
C LYS A 203 -4.12 24.20 -8.82
N VAL A 204 -3.77 23.22 -8.00
CA VAL A 204 -3.30 23.46 -6.62
C VAL A 204 -1.99 24.27 -6.60
N LYS A 205 -1.08 24.06 -7.55
CA LYS A 205 0.18 24.83 -7.64
C LYS A 205 -0.02 26.28 -8.09
N GLU A 206 -1.18 26.62 -8.66
CA GLU A 206 -1.50 27.97 -9.12
C GLU A 206 -2.14 28.84 -8.01
N PHE A 207 -2.48 28.24 -6.85
CA PHE A 207 -2.91 28.93 -5.64
C PHE A 207 -1.75 29.16 -4.67
#